data_AF-F9EDN3-F1
#
_entry.id   AF-F9EDN3-F1
#
_cell.length_a   1.000
_cell.length_b   1.000
_cell.length_c   1.000
_cell.angle_alpha   90.00
_cell.angle_beta   90.00
_cell.angle_gamma   90.00
#
_symmetry.space_group_name_H-M   'P 1'
#
loop_
_entity.id
_entity.type
_entity.pdbx_description
1 polymer ?
#
loop_
_entity_poly.entity_id
_entity_poly.type
_entity_poly.pdbx_seq_one_letter_code
_entity_poly.pdbx_strand_id
1 'polypeptide(L)'
;MNGSTSDSVDEALTAIGDDPQAALEYLAPEEDGSMDENGTWVPGQTTVDQWTMLTSRDRGEGAEPLTAAVAGASAMRVQSQDATDERAAWVTGKGLDYAAGLSEQSFSAKVKNNVAVILGNSMAEIEDGVTRTRDTSGIESDSWDSRRPAVLADDHSEDFKTLMKIVGTDDTALTTMTDAAGRFSTARTQAILDAHPDAVMSVDPGTAESNDSSYLKEELQTGISNDGMILGFIEQSAVNGRKKQGEDEAAADKTVASTILGAVTKGLSSVPNPYAQGPGTAIPSASPVITSATGKPDKTPVDDATTAMKNTQEQVLQSTMAQIANDGRFDESAFTNTDGTDYATGLDPNGDRDTRMTPYAWMRPDHTIDTSALFDSDENRQQFNNWLDDNDIPSSNVKTNYQTGMNAGKEYAKDN
;
A
#
# COMPACT_ATOMS: atom_id res chain seq x y z
N MET A 1 -29.79 29.90 21.31
CA MET A 1 -29.87 28.44 21.48
C MET A 1 -29.98 27.84 20.09
N ASN A 2 -28.85 27.45 19.48
CA ASN A 2 -28.79 26.81 18.14
C ASN A 2 -27.87 25.56 18.14
N GLY A 3 -27.42 25.09 19.31
CA GLY A 3 -26.44 24.00 19.44
C GLY A 3 -27.01 22.79 20.16
N SER A 4 -27.92 22.04 19.53
CA SER A 4 -28.38 20.75 20.09
C SER A 4 -28.57 19.67 19.03
N THR A 5 -28.85 20.04 17.79
CA THR A 5 -28.96 19.09 16.66
C THR A 5 -27.66 18.94 15.86
N SER A 6 -26.77 19.95 15.89
CA SER A 6 -25.44 19.84 15.29
C SER A 6 -24.56 18.89 16.09
N ASP A 7 -24.47 19.14 17.40
CA ASP A 7 -23.70 18.34 18.35
C ASP A 7 -24.13 16.87 18.36
N SER A 8 -25.44 16.57 18.26
CA SER A 8 -25.93 15.19 18.26
C SER A 8 -25.54 14.39 17.01
N VAL A 9 -25.42 15.04 15.84
CA VAL A 9 -24.99 14.37 14.60
C VAL A 9 -23.49 14.13 14.62
N ASP A 10 -22.72 15.07 15.17
CA ASP A 10 -21.27 14.96 15.26
C ASP A 10 -20.85 13.90 16.29
N GLU A 11 -21.59 13.80 17.41
CA GLU A 11 -21.45 12.70 18.36
C GLU A 11 -21.78 11.34 17.72
N ALA A 12 -22.85 11.25 16.91
CA ALA A 12 -23.21 10.01 16.21
C ALA A 12 -22.15 9.59 15.19
N LEU A 13 -21.67 10.52 14.36
CA LEU A 13 -20.61 10.28 13.38
C LEU A 13 -19.29 9.85 14.04
N THR A 14 -18.95 10.47 15.18
CA THR A 14 -17.77 10.07 15.95
C THR A 14 -17.92 8.66 16.50
N ALA A 15 -19.10 8.32 17.02
CA ALA A 15 -19.37 7.01 17.60
C ALA A 15 -19.30 5.88 16.58
N ILE A 16 -19.74 6.12 15.34
CA ILE A 16 -19.68 5.12 14.26
C ILE A 16 -18.33 5.09 13.53
N GLY A 17 -17.47 6.09 13.70
CA GLY A 17 -16.17 6.15 13.01
C GLY A 17 -15.26 4.96 13.30
N ASP A 18 -15.38 4.36 14.49
CA ASP A 18 -14.62 3.17 14.90
C ASP A 18 -15.35 1.84 14.57
N ASP A 19 -16.53 1.89 13.94
CA ASP A 19 -17.33 0.73 13.53
C ASP A 19 -17.61 0.81 12.01
N PRO A 20 -16.78 0.15 11.16
CA PRO A 20 -16.90 0.20 9.70
C PRO A 20 -18.29 -0.14 9.16
N GLN A 21 -18.97 -1.13 9.77
CA GLN A 21 -20.28 -1.56 9.31
C GLN A 21 -21.34 -0.53 9.70
N ALA A 22 -21.31 -0.01 10.93
CA ALA A 22 -22.24 1.05 11.35
C ALA A 22 -22.01 2.35 10.56
N ALA A 23 -20.75 2.67 10.24
CA ALA A 23 -20.41 3.81 9.40
C ALA A 23 -20.96 3.66 7.98
N LEU A 24 -20.76 2.50 7.36
CA LEU A 24 -21.28 2.22 6.02
C LEU A 24 -22.81 2.23 6.00
N GLU A 25 -23.46 1.61 6.99
CA GLU A 25 -24.91 1.57 7.07
C GLU A 25 -25.51 2.96 7.30
N TYR A 26 -24.84 3.81 8.07
CA TYR A 26 -25.29 5.19 8.25
C TYR A 26 -25.09 6.03 6.98
N LEU A 27 -23.95 5.90 6.29
CA LEU A 27 -23.58 6.78 5.18
C LEU A 27 -24.15 6.34 3.83
N ALA A 28 -24.43 5.07 3.64
CA ALA A 28 -25.04 4.51 2.43
C ALA A 28 -25.84 3.26 2.80
N PRO A 29 -27.03 3.38 3.41
CA PRO A 29 -27.84 2.24 3.85
C PRO A 29 -28.15 1.25 2.73
N GLU A 30 -28.18 -0.05 3.03
CA GLU A 30 -28.44 -1.09 2.01
C GLU A 30 -29.84 -0.91 1.39
N GLU A 31 -30.82 -0.55 2.22
CA GLU A 31 -32.22 -0.43 1.84
C GLU A 31 -32.54 0.84 1.02
N ASP A 32 -31.63 1.81 0.97
CA ASP A 32 -31.81 3.08 0.25
C ASP A 32 -30.78 3.23 -0.88
N GLY A 33 -30.69 2.20 -1.72
CA GLY A 33 -29.89 2.21 -2.93
C GLY A 33 -30.06 0.94 -3.75
N SER A 34 -29.39 0.87 -4.88
CA SER A 34 -29.38 -0.33 -5.74
C SER A 34 -28.18 -0.33 -6.66
N MET A 35 -27.77 -1.52 -7.10
CA MET A 35 -26.76 -1.67 -8.15
C MET A 35 -27.33 -1.28 -9.52
N ASP A 36 -26.57 -0.53 -10.31
CA ASP A 36 -26.88 -0.29 -11.72
C ASP A 36 -26.39 -1.43 -12.62
N GLU A 37 -26.58 -1.27 -13.94
CA GLU A 37 -26.19 -2.28 -14.93
C GLU A 37 -24.67 -2.49 -15.06
N ASN A 38 -23.87 -1.55 -14.56
CA ASN A 38 -22.41 -1.60 -14.62
C ASN A 38 -21.79 -2.11 -13.30
N GLY A 39 -22.62 -2.56 -12.35
CA GLY A 39 -22.13 -2.96 -11.04
C GLY A 39 -21.66 -1.77 -10.20
N THR A 40 -22.22 -0.57 -10.40
CA THR A 40 -21.98 0.59 -9.55
C THR A 40 -23.16 0.79 -8.60
N TRP A 41 -22.89 1.05 -7.32
CA TRP A 41 -23.95 1.36 -6.37
C TRP A 41 -24.52 2.76 -6.59
N VAL A 42 -25.85 2.86 -6.70
CA VAL A 42 -26.60 4.10 -6.89
C VAL A 42 -27.43 4.39 -5.64
N PRO A 43 -27.22 5.54 -4.96
CA PRO A 43 -27.97 5.92 -3.77
C PRO A 43 -29.44 6.25 -4.09
N GLY A 44 -30.31 5.94 -3.14
CA GLY A 44 -31.66 6.48 -3.04
C GLY A 44 -31.66 7.96 -2.64
N GLN A 45 -32.83 8.59 -2.75
CA GLN A 45 -32.97 10.02 -2.47
C GLN A 45 -32.68 10.36 -1.00
N THR A 46 -32.99 9.45 -0.06
CA THR A 46 -32.74 9.68 1.37
C THR A 46 -31.25 9.84 1.65
N THR A 47 -30.43 8.98 1.05
CA THR A 47 -28.98 9.02 1.15
C THR A 47 -28.42 10.28 0.51
N VAL A 48 -28.91 10.67 -0.67
CA VAL A 48 -28.50 11.93 -1.34
C VAL A 48 -28.83 13.15 -0.47
N ASP A 49 -30.03 13.21 0.10
CA ASP A 49 -30.46 14.30 0.98
C ASP A 49 -29.60 14.36 2.25
N GLN A 50 -29.27 13.20 2.82
CA GLN A 50 -28.40 13.09 3.98
C GLN A 50 -26.99 13.61 3.69
N TRP A 51 -26.37 13.20 2.58
CA TRP A 51 -25.05 13.69 2.19
C TRP A 51 -25.04 15.19 1.90
N THR A 52 -26.10 15.69 1.27
CA THR A 52 -26.29 17.14 1.08
C THR A 52 -26.29 17.87 2.42
N MET A 53 -27.04 17.37 3.41
CA MET A 53 -27.05 17.94 4.76
C MET A 53 -25.69 17.82 5.47
N LEU A 54 -24.99 16.68 5.34
CA LEU A 54 -23.73 16.44 6.02
C LEU A 54 -22.59 17.34 5.51
N THR A 55 -22.58 17.61 4.20
CA THR A 55 -21.55 18.37 3.50
C THR A 55 -21.84 19.87 3.40
N SER A 56 -23.12 20.30 3.44
CA SER A 56 -23.48 21.72 3.40
C SER A 56 -23.22 22.48 4.70
N ARG A 57 -22.86 21.77 5.77
CA ARG A 57 -22.57 22.39 7.07
C ARG A 57 -21.24 23.13 6.98
N ASP A 58 -21.22 24.39 7.40
CA ASP A 58 -19.97 25.14 7.60
C ASP A 58 -19.25 24.53 8.80
N ARG A 59 -18.33 23.60 8.51
CA ARG A 59 -17.78 22.71 9.53
C ARG A 59 -16.57 23.27 10.23
N GLY A 60 -15.86 24.27 9.71
CA GLY A 60 -14.66 24.82 10.37
C GLY A 60 -13.72 23.71 10.90
N GLU A 61 -13.49 23.66 12.22
CA GLU A 61 -12.70 22.63 12.94
C GLU A 61 -13.43 21.28 13.15
N GLY A 62 -14.72 21.18 12.79
CA GLY A 62 -15.61 20.02 12.96
C GLY A 62 -15.71 19.07 11.76
N ALA A 63 -14.67 19.01 10.91
CA ALA A 63 -14.58 18.02 9.83
C ALA A 63 -14.25 16.59 10.33
N GLU A 64 -13.74 16.49 11.56
CA GLU A 64 -13.30 15.23 12.17
C GLU A 64 -14.38 14.14 12.20
N PRO A 65 -15.62 14.38 12.68
CA PRO A 65 -16.61 13.32 12.79
C PRO A 65 -17.00 12.70 11.43
N LEU A 66 -17.24 13.54 10.41
CA LEU A 66 -17.60 13.04 9.09
C LEU A 66 -16.43 12.31 8.43
N THR A 67 -15.21 12.85 8.50
CA THR A 67 -14.03 12.16 7.96
C THR A 67 -13.75 10.85 8.69
N ALA A 68 -14.02 10.75 10.00
CA ALA A 68 -13.89 9.52 10.77
C ALA A 68 -14.90 8.45 10.31
N ALA A 69 -16.17 8.84 10.14
CA ALA A 69 -17.20 7.93 9.62
C ALA A 69 -16.88 7.45 8.20
N VAL A 70 -16.44 8.36 7.32
CA VAL A 70 -16.03 7.98 5.95
C VAL A 70 -14.81 7.07 5.98
N ALA A 71 -13.80 7.34 6.82
CA ALA A 71 -12.65 6.45 6.99
C ALA A 71 -13.08 5.05 7.44
N GLY A 72 -13.97 4.96 8.43
CA GLY A 72 -14.57 3.70 8.88
C GLY A 72 -15.29 2.97 7.76
N ALA A 73 -16.17 3.64 7.02
CA ALA A 73 -16.88 3.03 5.89
C ALA A 73 -15.95 2.61 4.75
N SER A 74 -14.89 3.39 4.47
CA SER A 74 -13.87 3.05 3.46
C SER A 74 -13.12 1.77 3.81
N ALA A 75 -13.13 1.37 5.09
CA ALA A 75 -12.53 0.12 5.53
C ALA A 75 -13.34 -1.13 5.11
N MET A 76 -14.48 -0.95 4.45
CA MET A 76 -15.27 -2.03 3.85
C MET A 76 -14.96 -2.23 2.37
N ARG A 77 -13.98 -1.49 1.80
CA ARG A 77 -13.54 -1.62 0.39
C ARG A 77 -12.74 -2.90 0.16
N VAL A 78 -13.46 -4.00 0.05
CA VAL A 78 -12.95 -5.34 -0.24
C VAL A 78 -14.02 -6.06 -1.03
N GLN A 79 -13.62 -6.80 -2.07
CA GLN A 79 -14.56 -7.58 -2.88
C GLN A 79 -15.50 -8.43 -2.01
N SER A 80 -16.78 -8.24 -2.24
CA SER A 80 -17.87 -8.91 -1.53
C SER A 80 -18.83 -9.59 -2.51
N GLN A 81 -19.58 -10.58 -2.02
CA GLN A 81 -20.66 -11.20 -2.81
C GLN A 81 -21.95 -10.36 -2.81
N ASP A 82 -22.06 -9.42 -1.86
CA ASP A 82 -23.12 -8.44 -1.76
C ASP A 82 -22.59 -7.05 -2.14
N ALA A 83 -23.46 -6.03 -2.10
CA ALA A 83 -23.14 -4.66 -2.51
C ALA A 83 -22.25 -3.87 -1.51
N THR A 84 -21.62 -4.54 -0.55
CA THR A 84 -20.84 -3.88 0.52
C THR A 84 -19.68 -3.08 -0.04
N ASP A 85 -18.90 -3.67 -0.95
CA ASP A 85 -17.74 -3.01 -1.58
C ASP A 85 -18.17 -1.79 -2.39
N GLU A 86 -19.22 -1.92 -3.21
CA GLU A 86 -19.70 -0.86 -4.09
C GLU A 86 -20.33 0.29 -3.31
N ARG A 87 -21.02 0.00 -2.20
CA ARG A 87 -21.48 1.02 -1.24
C ARG A 87 -20.28 1.74 -0.60
N ALA A 88 -19.26 0.99 -0.18
CA ALA A 88 -18.07 1.55 0.44
C ALA A 88 -17.28 2.41 -0.55
N ALA A 89 -17.17 2.00 -1.81
CA ALA A 89 -16.59 2.77 -2.90
C ALA A 89 -17.34 4.09 -3.12
N TRP A 90 -18.67 4.05 -3.18
CA TRP A 90 -19.47 5.27 -3.33
C TRP A 90 -19.29 6.25 -2.15
N VAL A 91 -19.31 5.75 -0.91
CA VAL A 91 -19.06 6.57 0.30
C VAL A 91 -17.65 7.15 0.29
N THR A 92 -16.66 6.36 -0.13
CA THR A 92 -15.26 6.79 -0.23
C THR A 92 -15.10 7.92 -1.24
N GLY A 93 -15.71 7.81 -2.43
CA GLY A 93 -15.72 8.87 -3.44
C GLY A 93 -16.34 10.17 -2.93
N LYS A 94 -17.52 10.10 -2.30
CA LYS A 94 -18.16 11.27 -1.67
C LYS A 94 -17.32 11.87 -0.54
N GLY A 95 -16.60 11.03 0.18
CA GLY A 95 -15.62 11.40 1.18
C GLY A 95 -14.45 12.20 0.64
N LEU A 96 -13.90 11.77 -0.50
CA LEU A 96 -12.83 12.46 -1.21
C LEU A 96 -13.28 13.82 -1.72
N ASP A 97 -14.46 13.88 -2.39
CA ASP A 97 -15.09 15.14 -2.84
C ASP A 97 -15.19 16.14 -1.66
N TYR A 98 -15.72 15.67 -0.53
CA TYR A 98 -15.88 16.49 0.66
C TYR A 98 -14.55 16.99 1.20
N ALA A 99 -13.58 16.09 1.39
CA ALA A 99 -12.29 16.42 1.96
C ALA A 99 -11.50 17.39 1.06
N ALA A 100 -11.53 17.20 -0.27
CA ALA A 100 -10.83 18.05 -1.22
C ALA A 100 -11.41 19.48 -1.26
N GLY A 101 -12.71 19.62 -0.97
CA GLY A 101 -13.39 20.91 -0.85
C GLY A 101 -13.12 21.66 0.47
N LEU A 102 -12.47 21.04 1.46
CA LEU A 102 -12.19 21.67 2.75
C LEU A 102 -11.09 22.74 2.64
N SER A 103 -11.23 23.80 3.44
CA SER A 103 -10.14 24.76 3.65
C SER A 103 -8.99 24.13 4.44
N GLU A 104 -7.74 24.55 4.19
CA GLU A 104 -6.55 24.01 4.87
C GLU A 104 -6.64 24.05 6.40
N GLN A 105 -7.28 25.07 6.97
CA GLN A 105 -7.49 25.22 8.42
C GLN A 105 -8.41 24.15 9.04
N SER A 106 -9.19 23.43 8.24
CA SER A 106 -10.05 22.33 8.70
C SER A 106 -9.27 21.03 8.94
N PHE A 107 -8.02 20.95 8.50
CA PHE A 107 -7.19 19.76 8.61
C PHE A 107 -6.41 19.72 9.93
N SER A 108 -7.11 19.33 11.00
CA SER A 108 -6.45 18.87 12.23
C SER A 108 -5.62 17.62 11.96
N ALA A 109 -4.68 17.27 12.87
CA ALA A 109 -3.89 16.04 12.75
C ALA A 109 -4.78 14.78 12.61
N LYS A 110 -5.93 14.75 13.30
CA LYS A 110 -6.90 13.65 13.21
C LYS A 110 -7.61 13.62 11.86
N VAL A 111 -8.05 14.77 11.34
CA VAL A 111 -8.66 14.87 10.01
C VAL A 111 -7.68 14.40 8.94
N LYS A 112 -6.40 14.82 9.02
CA LYS A 112 -5.35 14.33 8.11
C LYS A 112 -5.19 12.82 8.19
N ASN A 113 -5.19 12.24 9.40
CA ASN A 113 -5.09 10.80 9.55
C ASN A 113 -6.33 10.06 9.01
N ASN A 114 -7.54 10.58 9.22
CA ASN A 114 -8.75 10.00 8.63
C ASN A 114 -8.70 10.03 7.10
N VAL A 115 -8.26 11.15 6.52
CA VAL A 115 -8.08 11.28 5.07
C VAL A 115 -6.97 10.36 4.56
N ALA A 116 -5.91 10.13 5.33
CA ALA A 116 -4.91 9.11 5.01
C ALA A 116 -5.49 7.69 4.96
N VAL A 117 -6.43 7.35 5.85
CA VAL A 117 -7.15 6.06 5.77
C VAL A 117 -8.00 5.97 4.50
N ILE A 118 -8.74 7.03 4.18
CA ILE A 118 -9.60 7.09 2.98
C ILE A 118 -8.75 6.93 1.70
N LEU A 119 -7.65 7.69 1.60
CA LEU A 119 -6.70 7.59 0.49
C LEU A 119 -6.02 6.21 0.47
N GLY A 120 -5.62 5.67 1.62
CA GLY A 120 -5.02 4.33 1.76
C GLY A 120 -5.95 3.20 1.30
N ASN A 121 -7.25 3.34 1.53
CA ASN A 121 -8.27 2.43 1.01
C ASN A 121 -8.65 2.74 -0.45
N SER A 122 -7.97 3.68 -1.11
CA SER A 122 -8.15 4.08 -2.52
C SER A 122 -6.87 3.89 -3.35
N MET A 123 -6.00 2.97 -2.94
CA MET A 123 -4.74 2.70 -3.64
C MET A 123 -4.92 2.24 -5.09
N ALA A 124 -6.00 1.50 -5.39
CA ALA A 124 -6.32 1.09 -6.76
C ALA A 124 -6.57 2.29 -7.67
N GLU A 125 -7.36 3.26 -7.22
CA GLU A 125 -7.63 4.48 -7.99
C GLU A 125 -6.44 5.44 -8.02
N ILE A 126 -5.61 5.45 -6.97
CA ILE A 126 -4.35 6.20 -6.99
C ILE A 126 -3.39 5.62 -8.02
N GLU A 127 -3.26 4.29 -8.08
CA GLU A 127 -2.50 3.59 -9.11
C GLU A 127 -2.99 4.03 -10.50
N ASP A 128 -4.29 3.94 -10.76
CA ASP A 128 -4.90 4.34 -12.03
C ASP A 128 -4.61 5.80 -12.42
N GLY A 129 -4.61 6.69 -11.43
CA GLY A 129 -4.26 8.10 -11.60
C GLY A 129 -2.79 8.29 -11.97
N VAL A 130 -1.86 7.64 -11.27
CA VAL A 130 -0.41 7.80 -11.51
C VAL A 130 0.06 7.10 -12.79
N THR A 131 -0.56 5.98 -13.17
CA THR A 131 -0.27 5.26 -14.41
C THR A 131 -0.99 5.88 -15.61
N ARG A 132 -2.01 6.73 -15.38
CA ARG A 132 -2.91 7.29 -16.40
C ARG A 132 -3.67 6.21 -17.16
N THR A 133 -3.95 5.09 -16.50
CA THR A 133 -4.64 3.94 -17.10
C THR A 133 -6.07 3.79 -16.63
N ARG A 134 -6.62 4.77 -15.88
CA ARG A 134 -7.99 4.75 -15.32
C ARG A 134 -8.94 3.94 -16.19
N ASP A 135 -9.15 2.70 -15.78
CA ASP A 135 -10.00 1.78 -16.51
C ASP A 135 -11.41 1.92 -15.96
N THR A 136 -12.27 2.60 -16.71
CA THR A 136 -13.70 2.67 -16.40
C THR A 136 -14.49 1.56 -17.08
N SER A 137 -13.83 0.64 -17.80
CA SER A 137 -14.48 -0.42 -18.57
C SER A 137 -14.63 -1.73 -17.81
N GLY A 138 -13.91 -1.92 -16.69
CA GLY A 138 -13.92 -3.16 -15.91
C GLY A 138 -13.32 -4.35 -16.66
N ILE A 139 -12.44 -4.09 -17.63
CA ILE A 139 -11.78 -5.15 -18.40
C ILE A 139 -10.51 -5.52 -17.66
N GLU A 140 -10.52 -6.70 -17.05
CA GLU A 140 -9.35 -7.28 -16.39
C GLU A 140 -8.19 -7.39 -17.40
N SER A 141 -7.14 -6.59 -17.20
CA SER A 141 -5.97 -6.53 -18.06
C SER A 141 -4.82 -7.40 -17.55
N ASP A 142 -4.79 -7.65 -16.24
CA ASP A 142 -3.85 -8.56 -15.57
C ASP A 142 -4.53 -9.34 -14.42
N SER A 143 -3.77 -10.23 -13.76
CA SER A 143 -4.30 -11.05 -12.67
C SER A 143 -4.69 -10.26 -11.42
N TRP A 144 -4.13 -9.05 -11.25
CA TRP A 144 -4.40 -8.18 -10.11
C TRP A 144 -5.75 -7.47 -10.23
N ASP A 145 -6.13 -7.07 -11.45
CA ASP A 145 -7.38 -6.33 -11.70
C ASP A 145 -8.61 -7.07 -11.16
N SER A 146 -8.64 -8.39 -11.31
CA SER A 146 -9.71 -9.26 -10.80
C SER A 146 -9.86 -9.29 -9.27
N ARG A 147 -8.88 -8.77 -8.52
CA ARG A 147 -8.86 -8.73 -7.05
C ARG A 147 -8.97 -7.33 -6.48
N ARG A 148 -9.08 -6.31 -7.33
CA ARG A 148 -9.23 -4.92 -6.90
C ARG A 148 -10.61 -4.68 -6.26
N PRO A 149 -10.70 -3.80 -5.25
CA PRO A 149 -11.98 -3.32 -4.76
C PRO A 149 -12.79 -2.62 -5.85
N ALA A 150 -14.09 -2.48 -5.63
CA ALA A 150 -15.00 -1.76 -6.49
C ALA A 150 -14.50 -0.35 -6.81
N VAL A 151 -14.56 0.04 -8.09
CA VAL A 151 -14.06 1.32 -8.59
C VAL A 151 -14.86 2.47 -7.97
N LEU A 152 -14.16 3.54 -7.58
CA LEU A 152 -14.82 4.77 -7.12
C LEU A 152 -15.68 5.40 -8.23
N ALA A 153 -16.86 5.87 -7.85
CA ALA A 153 -17.66 6.73 -8.72
C ALA A 153 -16.92 8.05 -8.99
N ASP A 154 -17.01 8.58 -10.22
CA ASP A 154 -16.38 9.85 -10.64
C ASP A 154 -14.84 9.90 -10.62
N ASP A 155 -14.25 10.88 -11.31
CA ASP A 155 -12.80 11.04 -11.40
C ASP A 155 -12.19 11.87 -10.26
N HIS A 156 -11.48 11.20 -9.36
CA HIS A 156 -10.83 11.79 -8.18
C HIS A 156 -9.32 12.07 -8.36
N SER A 157 -8.78 12.02 -9.58
CA SER A 157 -7.34 12.18 -9.83
C SER A 157 -6.77 13.47 -9.23
N GLU A 158 -7.49 14.58 -9.32
CA GLU A 158 -7.08 15.87 -8.74
C GLU A 158 -7.32 15.96 -7.23
N ASP A 159 -8.33 15.27 -6.71
CA ASP A 159 -8.58 15.17 -5.27
C ASP A 159 -7.43 14.43 -4.59
N PHE A 160 -6.95 13.32 -5.18
CA PHE A 160 -5.78 12.59 -4.67
C PHE A 160 -4.54 13.47 -4.58
N LYS A 161 -4.25 14.24 -5.64
CA LYS A 161 -3.11 15.18 -5.64
C LYS A 161 -3.26 16.26 -4.56
N THR A 162 -4.45 16.81 -4.40
CA THR A 162 -4.73 17.84 -3.38
C THR A 162 -4.59 17.30 -1.97
N LEU A 163 -5.25 16.18 -1.69
CA LEU A 163 -5.30 15.57 -0.36
C LEU A 163 -3.97 14.97 0.06
N MET A 164 -3.23 14.33 -0.86
CA MET A 164 -1.91 13.76 -0.53
C MET A 164 -0.91 14.86 -0.13
N LYS A 165 -0.96 16.04 -0.76
CA LYS A 165 -0.14 17.20 -0.32
C LYS A 165 -0.47 17.63 1.10
N ILE A 166 -1.75 17.62 1.48
CA ILE A 166 -2.20 18.03 2.82
C ILE A 166 -1.80 16.97 3.85
N VAL A 167 -2.13 15.71 3.58
CA VAL A 167 -1.84 14.55 4.43
C VAL A 167 -0.34 14.37 4.64
N GLY A 168 0.48 14.53 3.61
CA GLY A 168 1.93 14.36 3.66
C GLY A 168 2.68 15.37 4.55
N THR A 169 1.98 16.41 5.04
CA THR A 169 2.53 17.37 6.02
C THR A 169 2.42 16.90 7.47
N ASP A 170 1.78 15.76 7.73
CA ASP A 170 1.71 15.14 9.06
C ASP A 170 2.39 13.76 9.02
N ASP A 171 3.36 13.55 9.91
CA ASP A 171 4.16 12.32 9.93
C ASP A 171 3.32 11.07 10.20
N THR A 172 2.27 11.19 11.02
CA THR A 172 1.39 10.06 11.36
C THR A 172 0.53 9.71 10.15
N ALA A 173 -0.07 10.71 9.52
CA ALA A 173 -0.90 10.51 8.35
C ALA A 173 -0.07 10.00 7.14
N LEU A 174 1.15 10.51 6.94
CA LEU A 174 2.09 10.00 5.94
C LEU A 174 2.53 8.55 6.22
N THR A 175 2.74 8.20 7.50
CA THR A 175 3.02 6.81 7.91
C THR A 175 1.85 5.90 7.55
N THR A 176 0.60 6.30 7.84
CA THR A 176 -0.61 5.55 7.48
C THR A 176 -0.70 5.33 5.96
N MET A 177 -0.44 6.38 5.16
CA MET A 177 -0.43 6.28 3.69
C MET A 177 0.63 5.31 3.18
N THR A 178 1.84 5.39 3.72
CA THR A 178 2.96 4.56 3.24
C THR A 178 2.78 3.10 3.64
N ASP A 179 2.23 2.84 4.83
CA ASP A 179 1.82 1.50 5.27
C ASP A 179 0.76 0.92 4.31
N ALA A 180 -0.21 1.73 3.88
CA ALA A 180 -1.21 1.36 2.88
C ALA A 180 -0.57 0.92 1.56
N ALA A 181 0.35 1.73 1.03
CA ALA A 181 1.05 1.44 -0.22
C ALA A 181 1.86 0.13 -0.13
N GLY A 182 2.54 -0.11 1.00
CA GLY A 182 3.27 -1.37 1.22
C GLY A 182 2.36 -2.59 1.27
N ARG A 183 1.19 -2.49 1.92
CA ARG A 183 0.18 -3.56 1.96
C ARG A 183 -0.39 -3.84 0.57
N PHE A 184 -0.69 -2.78 -0.18
CA PHE A 184 -1.19 -2.87 -1.54
C PHE A 184 -0.19 -3.58 -2.48
N SER A 185 1.09 -3.20 -2.41
CA SER A 185 2.19 -3.87 -3.12
C SER A 185 2.30 -5.36 -2.78
N THR A 186 2.20 -5.70 -1.49
CA THR A 186 2.27 -7.09 -1.02
C THR A 186 1.08 -7.93 -1.52
N ALA A 187 -0.12 -7.35 -1.48
CA ALA A 187 -1.34 -7.99 -1.97
C ALA A 187 -1.29 -8.20 -3.49
N ARG A 188 -0.82 -7.20 -4.26
CA ARG A 188 -0.60 -7.33 -5.70
C ARG A 188 0.38 -8.45 -6.01
N THR A 189 1.53 -8.45 -5.36
CA THR A 189 2.56 -9.47 -5.56
C THR A 189 2.00 -10.87 -5.30
N GLN A 190 1.24 -11.05 -4.21
CA GLN A 190 0.62 -12.34 -3.92
C GLN A 190 -0.42 -12.74 -4.97
N ALA A 191 -1.23 -11.80 -5.45
CA ALA A 191 -2.23 -12.08 -6.47
C ALA A 191 -1.60 -12.61 -7.77
N ILE A 192 -0.52 -11.97 -8.20
CA ILE A 192 0.26 -12.38 -9.37
C ILE A 192 0.86 -13.78 -9.13
N LEU A 193 1.44 -14.02 -7.96
CA LEU A 193 2.01 -15.33 -7.61
C LEU A 193 0.96 -16.45 -7.63
N ASP A 194 -0.21 -16.21 -7.06
CA ASP A 194 -1.32 -17.16 -7.01
C ASP A 194 -1.90 -17.46 -8.41
N ALA A 195 -1.86 -16.50 -9.32
CA ALA A 195 -2.32 -16.67 -10.70
C ALA A 195 -1.39 -17.54 -11.55
N HIS A 196 -0.12 -17.64 -11.14
CA HIS A 196 0.91 -18.45 -11.80
C HIS A 196 1.55 -19.45 -10.81
N PRO A 197 0.80 -20.46 -10.34
CA PRO A 197 1.25 -21.35 -9.25
C PRO A 197 2.43 -22.25 -9.65
N ASP A 198 2.55 -22.59 -10.94
CA ASP A 198 3.58 -23.50 -11.46
C ASP A 198 4.76 -22.74 -12.14
N ALA A 199 4.68 -21.41 -12.19
CA ALA A 199 5.73 -20.59 -12.80
C ALA A 199 6.93 -20.46 -11.84
N VAL A 200 8.14 -20.40 -12.40
CA VAL A 200 9.37 -20.14 -11.63
C VAL A 200 10.07 -18.89 -12.17
N MET A 201 10.85 -18.24 -11.31
CA MET A 201 11.66 -17.07 -11.62
C MET A 201 13.03 -17.43 -12.22
N SER A 202 13.24 -18.71 -12.56
CA SER A 202 14.49 -19.26 -13.10
C SER A 202 15.03 -18.51 -14.32
N VAL A 203 16.34 -18.58 -14.48
CA VAL A 203 17.14 -17.99 -15.57
C VAL A 203 17.86 -19.07 -16.38
N ASP A 204 17.64 -20.37 -16.13
CA ASP A 204 18.42 -21.43 -16.77
C ASP A 204 18.42 -21.26 -18.32
N PRO A 205 19.56 -20.87 -18.93
CA PRO A 205 19.63 -20.55 -20.35
C PRO A 205 19.42 -21.78 -21.25
N GLY A 206 19.39 -22.98 -20.67
CA GLY A 206 19.27 -24.26 -21.37
C GLY A 206 17.86 -24.86 -21.39
N THR A 207 16.93 -24.37 -20.56
CA THR A 207 15.55 -24.84 -20.51
C THR A 207 14.62 -23.83 -21.18
N ALA A 208 13.71 -24.30 -22.03
CA ALA A 208 12.71 -23.43 -22.62
C ALA A 208 11.82 -22.91 -21.48
N GLU A 209 11.86 -21.59 -21.23
CA GLU A 209 10.95 -20.97 -20.27
C GLU A 209 9.50 -21.36 -20.61
N SER A 210 8.73 -21.76 -19.61
CA SER A 210 7.29 -21.89 -19.80
C SER A 210 6.71 -20.52 -20.09
N ASN A 211 5.66 -20.46 -20.92
CA ASN A 211 4.96 -19.19 -21.15
C ASN A 211 4.48 -18.58 -19.83
N ASP A 212 4.08 -19.41 -18.85
CA ASP A 212 3.62 -18.97 -17.53
C ASP A 212 4.73 -18.28 -16.72
N SER A 213 5.99 -18.71 -16.84
CA SER A 213 7.14 -18.01 -16.25
C SER A 213 7.38 -16.64 -16.90
N SER A 214 7.18 -16.51 -18.21
CA SER A 214 7.30 -15.22 -18.88
C SER A 214 6.18 -14.26 -18.46
N TYR A 215 4.93 -14.73 -18.36
CA TYR A 215 3.79 -13.93 -17.87
C TYR A 215 3.98 -13.49 -16.41
N LEU A 216 4.38 -14.41 -15.52
CA LEU A 216 4.72 -14.09 -14.12
C LEU A 216 5.74 -12.94 -14.05
N LYS A 217 6.83 -13.04 -14.83
CA LYS A 217 7.87 -12.01 -14.85
C LYS A 217 7.34 -10.67 -15.36
N GLU A 218 6.52 -10.67 -16.40
CA GLU A 218 5.94 -9.44 -16.98
C GLU A 218 4.97 -8.75 -16.01
N GLU A 219 4.07 -9.50 -15.37
CA GLU A 219 3.13 -8.96 -14.39
C GLU A 219 3.86 -8.45 -13.14
N LEU A 220 4.83 -9.20 -12.60
CA LEU A 220 5.65 -8.73 -11.48
C LEU A 220 6.41 -7.44 -11.84
N GLN A 221 7.01 -7.38 -13.02
CA GLN A 221 7.73 -6.18 -13.49
C GLN A 221 6.83 -4.96 -13.61
N THR A 222 5.61 -5.15 -14.12
CA THR A 222 4.59 -4.10 -14.24
C THR A 222 4.12 -3.65 -12.86
N GLY A 223 3.74 -4.59 -11.98
CA GLY A 223 3.31 -4.31 -10.62
C GLY A 223 4.36 -3.55 -9.80
N ILE A 224 5.62 -3.97 -9.89
CA ILE A 224 6.75 -3.29 -9.22
C ILE A 224 6.97 -1.88 -9.76
N SER A 225 6.83 -1.68 -11.07
CA SER A 225 6.89 -0.34 -11.66
C SER A 225 5.77 0.55 -11.12
N ASN A 226 4.54 0.02 -11.04
CA ASN A 226 3.39 0.75 -10.52
C ASN A 226 3.54 1.08 -9.02
N ASP A 227 4.09 0.17 -8.21
CA ASP A 227 4.46 0.44 -6.82
C ASP A 227 5.46 1.58 -6.69
N GLY A 228 6.46 1.59 -7.57
CA GLY A 228 7.38 2.71 -7.72
C GLY A 228 6.62 4.02 -7.95
N MET A 229 5.70 4.05 -8.92
CA MET A 229 4.89 5.24 -9.23
C MET A 229 4.09 5.73 -8.04
N ILE A 230 3.41 4.83 -7.31
CA ILE A 230 2.63 5.18 -6.12
C ILE A 230 3.52 5.82 -5.05
N LEU A 231 4.65 5.18 -4.70
CA LEU A 231 5.54 5.70 -3.67
C LEU A 231 6.24 7.01 -4.09
N GLY A 232 6.61 7.14 -5.37
CA GLY A 232 7.14 8.40 -5.91
C GLY A 232 6.12 9.54 -5.85
N PHE A 233 4.84 9.25 -6.13
CA PHE A 233 3.74 10.21 -6.01
C PHE A 233 3.52 10.64 -4.55
N ILE A 234 3.48 9.69 -3.60
CA ILE A 234 3.33 9.95 -2.16
C ILE A 234 4.49 10.83 -1.66
N GLU A 235 5.73 10.46 -1.98
CA GLU A 235 6.93 11.20 -1.56
C GLU A 235 6.90 12.64 -2.06
N GLN A 236 6.75 12.83 -3.37
CA GLN A 236 6.83 14.17 -3.96
C GLN A 236 5.65 15.05 -3.55
N SER A 237 4.45 14.47 -3.39
CA SER A 237 3.28 15.21 -2.88
C SER A 237 3.50 15.68 -1.45
N ALA A 238 4.06 14.83 -0.58
CA ALA A 238 4.39 15.20 0.80
C ALA A 238 5.45 16.30 0.88
N VAL A 239 6.51 16.20 0.06
CA VAL A 239 7.55 17.24 -0.07
C VAL A 239 6.92 18.56 -0.53
N ASN A 240 6.07 18.53 -1.56
CA ASN A 240 5.38 19.71 -2.08
C ASN A 240 4.49 20.37 -1.01
N GLY A 241 3.76 19.57 -0.24
CA GLY A 241 2.93 20.04 0.88
C GLY A 241 3.74 20.75 1.97
N ARG A 242 4.86 20.18 2.38
CA ARG A 242 5.76 20.75 3.40
C ARG A 242 6.44 22.03 2.95
N LYS A 243 6.91 22.07 1.69
CA LYS A 243 7.46 23.27 1.07
C LYS A 243 6.42 24.40 1.05
N LYS A 244 5.15 24.09 0.78
CA LYS A 244 4.05 25.07 0.84
C LYS A 244 3.83 25.63 2.25
N GLN A 245 4.09 24.83 3.29
CA GLN A 245 4.06 25.27 4.69
C GLN A 245 5.32 26.04 5.13
N GLY A 246 6.30 26.21 4.23
CA GLY A 246 7.51 26.99 4.48
C GLY A 246 8.69 26.17 5.01
N GLU A 247 8.61 24.84 5.00
CA GLU A 247 9.80 24.01 5.22
C GLU A 247 10.81 24.18 4.07
N ASP A 248 12.10 24.21 4.42
CA ASP A 248 13.17 24.16 3.43
C ASP A 248 13.17 22.81 2.70
N GLU A 249 13.51 22.82 1.41
CA GLU A 249 13.44 21.63 0.54
C GLU A 249 14.27 20.47 1.09
N ALA A 250 15.49 20.71 1.55
CA ALA A 250 16.33 19.64 2.09
C ALA A 250 15.77 19.06 3.40
N ALA A 251 15.09 19.87 4.20
CA ALA A 251 14.44 19.42 5.43
C ALA A 251 13.16 18.62 5.15
N ALA A 252 12.35 19.07 4.19
CA ALA A 252 11.15 18.37 3.74
C ALA A 252 11.52 17.00 3.15
N ASP A 253 12.50 16.96 2.24
CA ASP A 253 13.00 15.72 1.63
C ASP A 253 13.47 14.73 2.68
N LYS A 254 14.29 15.19 3.64
CA LYS A 254 14.82 14.33 4.71
C LYS A 254 13.72 13.76 5.60
N THR A 255 12.74 14.59 5.98
CA THR A 255 11.66 14.19 6.89
C THR A 255 10.72 13.20 6.20
N VAL A 256 10.31 13.48 4.97
CA VAL A 256 9.47 12.59 4.16
C VAL A 256 10.19 11.27 3.92
N ALA A 257 11.45 11.30 3.49
CA ALA A 257 12.21 10.10 3.21
C ALA A 257 12.37 9.19 4.44
N SER A 258 12.63 9.78 5.61
CA SER A 258 12.75 9.03 6.86
C SER A 258 11.41 8.43 7.31
N THR A 259 10.31 9.16 7.10
CA THR A 259 8.96 8.69 7.44
C THR A 259 8.55 7.52 6.54
N ILE A 260 8.77 7.64 5.23
CA ILE A 260 8.47 6.58 4.26
C ILE A 260 9.28 5.31 4.57
N LEU A 261 10.59 5.46 4.82
CA LEU A 261 11.47 4.34 5.14
C LEU A 261 10.97 3.54 6.36
N GLY A 262 10.53 4.22 7.42
CA GLY A 262 10.04 3.54 8.63
C GLY A 262 8.66 2.89 8.47
N ALA A 263 7.86 3.35 7.51
CA ALA A 263 6.47 2.93 7.34
C ALA A 263 6.30 1.83 6.29
N VAL A 264 7.05 1.89 5.18
CA VAL A 264 6.89 0.95 4.06
C VAL A 264 7.22 -0.49 4.48
N THR A 265 8.23 -0.67 5.34
CA THR A 265 8.65 -2.00 5.85
C THR A 265 7.53 -2.68 6.61
N LYS A 266 6.74 -1.92 7.36
CA LYS A 266 5.58 -2.42 8.12
C LYS A 266 4.50 -2.95 7.18
N GLY A 267 4.20 -2.22 6.09
CA GLY A 267 3.26 -2.68 5.09
C GLY A 267 3.74 -3.96 4.40
N LEU A 268 5.00 -3.99 3.98
CA LEU A 268 5.64 -5.10 3.26
C LEU A 268 5.83 -6.38 4.08
N SER A 269 5.86 -6.27 5.41
CA SER A 269 5.98 -7.41 6.33
C SER A 269 4.62 -8.03 6.70
N SER A 270 3.53 -7.49 6.17
CA SER A 270 2.18 -8.02 6.41
C SER A 270 2.01 -9.33 5.63
N VAL A 271 1.98 -10.47 6.32
CA VAL A 271 1.77 -11.78 5.68
C VAL A 271 0.35 -11.87 5.10
N PRO A 272 0.15 -12.06 3.78
CA PRO A 272 -1.15 -12.38 3.22
C PRO A 272 -1.52 -13.81 3.66
N ASN A 273 -2.40 -13.97 4.64
CA ASN A 273 -2.79 -15.31 5.11
C ASN A 273 -4.08 -15.78 4.44
N PRO A 274 -4.10 -16.80 3.55
CA PRO A 274 -5.30 -17.27 2.83
C PRO A 274 -6.50 -17.67 3.74
N TYR A 275 -6.29 -17.94 5.03
CA TYR A 275 -7.34 -18.25 6.00
C TYR A 275 -7.53 -17.19 7.11
N ALA A 276 -6.68 -16.15 7.15
CA ALA A 276 -6.98 -14.89 7.84
C ALA A 276 -7.35 -13.76 6.87
N GLN A 277 -7.53 -14.08 5.59
CA GLN A 277 -8.22 -13.28 4.56
C GLN A 277 -9.73 -13.32 4.80
N GLY A 278 -10.12 -13.05 6.05
CA GLY A 278 -11.43 -12.50 6.37
C GLY A 278 -11.39 -10.99 6.11
N PRO A 279 -12.55 -10.32 6.12
CA PRO A 279 -12.70 -8.92 5.71
C PRO A 279 -11.62 -8.02 6.33
N GLY A 280 -10.80 -7.35 5.52
CA GLY A 280 -9.83 -6.37 6.05
C GLY A 280 -8.44 -6.29 5.43
N THR A 281 -8.31 -6.13 4.10
CA THR A 281 -7.13 -5.42 3.56
C THR A 281 -7.22 -3.91 3.78
N ALA A 282 -8.43 -3.43 4.02
CA ALA A 282 -8.70 -2.09 4.49
C ALA A 282 -8.00 -1.75 5.82
N ILE A 283 -7.48 -0.53 5.93
CA ILE A 283 -6.91 0.00 7.15
C ILE A 283 -8.06 0.19 8.16
N PRO A 284 -8.15 -0.58 9.26
CA PRO A 284 -9.22 -0.40 10.23
C PRO A 284 -9.08 0.97 10.91
N SER A 285 -10.18 1.71 11.03
CA SER A 285 -10.24 3.05 11.63
C SER A 285 -10.03 3.05 13.15
N ALA A 286 -10.32 1.93 13.83
CA ALA A 286 -10.09 1.81 15.27
C ALA A 286 -8.60 1.97 15.56
N SER A 287 -8.24 3.08 16.24
CA SER A 287 -6.96 3.44 16.89
C SER A 287 -5.76 2.54 16.58
N PRO A 288 -4.55 3.06 16.30
CA PRO A 288 -3.37 2.29 15.88
C PRO A 288 -2.88 1.32 16.97
N VAL A 289 -3.62 0.25 17.21
CA VAL A 289 -3.09 -1.02 17.63
C VAL A 289 -2.64 -1.65 16.33
N ILE A 290 -1.54 -1.09 15.84
CA ILE A 290 -0.53 -1.81 15.10
C ILE A 290 -0.27 -3.06 15.94
N THR A 291 -0.97 -4.15 15.65
CA THR A 291 -0.60 -5.45 16.17
C THR A 291 0.80 -5.68 15.67
N SER A 292 1.73 -5.64 16.60
CA SER A 292 3.16 -5.85 16.46
C SER A 292 3.48 -6.94 15.44
N ALA A 293 3.69 -6.54 14.19
CA ALA A 293 4.45 -7.27 13.20
C ALA A 293 5.76 -6.52 13.00
N THR A 294 6.81 -7.31 12.89
CA THR A 294 8.14 -7.12 13.45
C THR A 294 9.09 -6.48 12.46
N GLY A 295 9.76 -5.46 12.95
CA GLY A 295 10.65 -4.57 12.22
C GLY A 295 10.62 -3.25 12.96
N LYS A 296 11.41 -3.13 14.02
CA LYS A 296 11.57 -1.84 14.70
C LYS A 296 12.04 -0.88 13.59
N PRO A 297 11.37 0.26 13.34
CA PRO A 297 11.88 1.21 12.36
C PRO A 297 13.33 1.48 12.73
N ASP A 298 14.23 1.35 11.76
CA ASP A 298 15.63 1.65 11.95
C ASP A 298 15.69 3.09 12.48
N LYS A 299 15.87 3.22 13.81
CA LYS A 299 15.83 4.50 14.52
C LYS A 299 17.11 5.29 14.29
N THR A 300 18.01 4.80 13.45
CA THR A 300 19.20 5.54 13.08
C THR A 300 18.73 6.75 12.29
N PRO A 301 18.90 7.99 12.79
CA PRO A 301 18.57 9.17 12.02
C PRO A 301 19.36 9.09 10.73
N VAL A 302 18.68 9.06 9.59
CA VAL A 302 19.40 9.08 8.32
C VAL A 302 19.94 10.49 8.15
N ASP A 303 21.25 10.63 7.97
CA ASP A 303 21.86 11.96 7.89
C ASP A 303 21.42 12.72 6.63
N ASP A 304 21.07 11.99 5.56
CA ASP A 304 20.69 12.54 4.25
C ASP A 304 19.46 11.83 3.62
N ALA A 305 18.61 12.60 2.95
CA ALA A 305 17.39 12.14 2.26
C ALA A 305 17.72 11.13 1.14
N THR A 306 18.81 11.35 0.41
CA THR A 306 19.27 10.43 -0.66
C THR A 306 19.53 9.03 -0.11
N THR A 307 20.16 8.96 1.06
CA THR A 307 20.45 7.69 1.73
C THR A 307 19.17 7.00 2.19
N ALA A 308 18.23 7.75 2.76
CA ALA A 308 16.94 7.21 3.21
C ALA A 308 16.12 6.63 2.05
N MET A 309 16.12 7.31 0.90
CA MET A 309 15.41 6.86 -0.30
C MET A 309 16.10 5.65 -0.95
N LYS A 310 17.43 5.61 -0.98
CA LYS A 310 18.18 4.41 -1.40
C LYS A 310 17.84 3.21 -0.53
N ASN A 311 17.80 3.40 0.79
CA ASN A 311 17.43 2.34 1.73
C ASN A 311 15.97 1.89 1.53
N THR A 312 15.06 2.81 1.23
CA THR A 312 13.65 2.51 0.94
C THR A 312 13.55 1.63 -0.31
N GLN A 313 14.22 2.02 -1.39
CA GLN A 313 14.30 1.23 -2.63
C GLN A 313 14.88 -0.17 -2.38
N GLU A 314 15.96 -0.27 -1.61
CA GLU A 314 16.58 -1.55 -1.29
C GLU A 314 15.64 -2.43 -0.45
N GLN A 315 14.90 -1.86 0.51
CA GLN A 315 13.96 -2.64 1.32
C GLN A 315 12.73 -3.12 0.54
N VAL A 316 12.19 -2.31 -0.38
CA VAL A 316 11.09 -2.72 -1.26
C VAL A 316 11.54 -3.89 -2.13
N LEU A 317 12.72 -3.79 -2.74
CA LEU A 317 13.31 -4.88 -3.51
C LEU A 317 13.49 -6.14 -2.64
N GLN A 318 14.13 -6.00 -1.48
CA GLN A 318 14.39 -7.12 -0.58
C GLN A 318 13.10 -7.82 -0.12
N SER A 319 12.07 -7.05 0.23
CA SER A 319 10.78 -7.60 0.66
C SER A 319 10.08 -8.34 -0.48
N THR A 320 10.05 -7.75 -1.67
CA THR A 320 9.44 -8.36 -2.87
C THR A 320 10.13 -9.68 -3.21
N MET A 321 11.47 -9.68 -3.24
CA MET A 321 12.25 -10.89 -3.53
C MET A 321 12.12 -11.95 -2.44
N ALA A 322 12.01 -11.55 -1.17
CA ALA A 322 11.75 -12.47 -0.07
C ALA A 322 10.35 -13.10 -0.18
N GLN A 323 9.33 -12.34 -0.58
CA GLN A 323 7.98 -12.86 -0.82
C GLN A 323 7.98 -13.89 -1.94
N ILE A 324 8.61 -13.57 -3.08
CA ILE A 324 8.77 -14.48 -4.23
C ILE A 324 9.51 -15.77 -3.82
N ALA A 325 10.59 -15.65 -3.05
CA ALA A 325 11.34 -16.80 -2.51
C ALA A 325 10.46 -17.67 -1.62
N ASN A 326 9.74 -17.05 -0.68
CA ASN A 326 8.87 -17.73 0.29
C ASN A 326 7.69 -18.43 -0.35
N ASP A 327 7.24 -17.95 -1.51
CA ASP A 327 6.22 -18.61 -2.31
C ASP A 327 6.78 -19.81 -3.12
N GLY A 328 8.10 -20.05 -3.07
CA GLY A 328 8.76 -21.18 -3.70
C GLY A 328 9.06 -20.97 -5.19
N ARG A 329 9.18 -19.72 -5.64
CA ARG A 329 9.40 -19.41 -7.06
C ARG A 329 10.86 -19.46 -7.51
N PHE A 330 11.79 -19.74 -6.61
CA PHE A 330 13.21 -19.95 -6.95
C PHE A 330 13.55 -21.43 -6.98
N ASP A 331 14.40 -21.81 -7.93
CA ASP A 331 14.94 -23.16 -8.01
C ASP A 331 15.85 -23.45 -6.82
N GLU A 332 15.99 -24.74 -6.47
CA GLU A 332 16.86 -25.21 -5.39
C GLU A 332 18.30 -24.67 -5.50
N SER A 333 18.80 -24.53 -6.74
CA SER A 333 20.15 -24.01 -6.99
C SER A 333 20.34 -22.58 -6.49
N ALA A 334 19.26 -21.79 -6.36
CA ALA A 334 19.34 -20.44 -5.80
C ALA A 334 19.72 -20.47 -4.32
N PHE A 335 19.55 -21.59 -3.61
CA PHE A 335 19.82 -21.70 -2.18
C PHE A 335 21.14 -22.41 -1.88
N THR A 336 21.94 -22.70 -2.90
CA THR A 336 23.26 -23.34 -2.76
C THR A 336 24.35 -22.52 -3.43
N ASN A 337 25.54 -22.48 -2.85
CA ASN A 337 26.68 -21.84 -3.50
C ASN A 337 27.26 -22.69 -4.65
N THR A 338 28.29 -22.17 -5.32
CA THR A 338 28.94 -22.86 -6.46
C THR A 338 29.51 -24.24 -6.12
N ASP A 339 29.84 -24.51 -4.86
CA ASP A 339 30.32 -25.81 -4.37
C ASP A 339 29.15 -26.77 -4.02
N GLY A 340 27.90 -26.30 -4.10
CA GLY A 340 26.70 -27.03 -3.72
C GLY A 340 26.39 -26.99 -2.22
N THR A 341 27.07 -26.14 -1.46
CA THR A 341 26.79 -25.95 -0.02
C THR A 341 25.55 -25.10 0.15
N ASP A 342 24.58 -25.58 0.93
CA ASP A 342 23.33 -24.90 1.24
C ASP A 342 23.54 -23.67 2.12
N TYR A 343 23.08 -22.49 1.66
CA TYR A 343 23.21 -21.22 2.36
C TYR A 343 22.50 -21.19 3.73
N ALA A 344 21.44 -21.98 3.91
CA ALA A 344 20.64 -22.02 5.14
C ALA A 344 21.26 -22.90 6.24
N THR A 345 21.96 -23.96 5.85
CA THR A 345 22.49 -24.95 6.81
C THR A 345 24.01 -24.98 6.87
N GLY A 346 24.69 -24.51 5.83
CA GLY A 346 26.15 -24.62 5.66
C GLY A 346 26.63 -26.06 5.45
N LEU A 347 25.74 -26.94 5.00
CA LEU A 347 26.04 -28.35 4.71
C LEU A 347 26.28 -28.53 3.22
N ASP A 348 27.32 -29.30 2.88
CA ASP A 348 27.61 -29.72 1.51
C ASP A 348 26.66 -30.85 1.06
N PRO A 349 26.69 -31.28 -0.22
CA PRO A 349 25.84 -32.38 -0.71
C PRO A 349 26.06 -33.74 0.00
N ASN A 350 27.15 -33.90 0.74
CA ASN A 350 27.43 -35.10 1.54
C ASN A 350 26.89 -35.00 2.99
N GLY A 351 26.37 -33.84 3.38
CA GLY A 351 25.92 -33.53 4.74
C GLY A 351 27.04 -33.10 5.68
N ASP A 352 28.23 -32.80 5.15
CA ASP A 352 29.38 -32.32 5.91
C ASP A 352 29.35 -30.79 6.03
N ARG A 353 29.77 -30.25 7.17
CA ARG A 353 29.78 -28.81 7.41
C ARG A 353 30.92 -28.12 6.65
N ASP A 354 30.58 -27.15 5.80
CA ASP A 354 31.58 -26.30 5.17
C ASP A 354 32.15 -25.30 6.19
N THR A 355 33.40 -25.51 6.59
CA THR A 355 34.09 -24.64 7.55
C THR A 355 34.37 -23.22 7.03
N ARG A 356 34.22 -22.98 5.73
CA ARG A 356 34.43 -21.67 5.09
C ARG A 356 33.16 -20.82 5.07
N MET A 357 32.01 -21.42 5.38
CA MET A 357 30.70 -20.78 5.27
C MET A 357 30.01 -20.65 6.63
N THR A 358 29.44 -19.49 6.87
CA THR A 358 28.50 -19.28 7.97
C THR A 358 27.09 -19.27 7.38
N PRO A 359 26.16 -20.08 7.90
CA PRO A 359 24.77 -20.07 7.45
C PRO A 359 24.13 -18.69 7.61
N TYR A 360 23.30 -18.30 6.65
CA TYR A 360 22.62 -17.02 6.70
C TYR A 360 21.53 -17.00 7.78
N ALA A 361 21.65 -16.08 8.74
CA ALA A 361 20.74 -16.00 9.88
C ALA A 361 19.28 -15.67 9.50
N TRP A 362 19.08 -15.07 8.32
CA TRP A 362 17.79 -14.70 7.76
C TRP A 362 17.18 -15.78 6.86
N MET A 363 17.90 -16.89 6.57
CA MET A 363 17.40 -18.00 5.77
C MET A 363 17.19 -19.22 6.67
N ARG A 364 15.96 -19.73 6.74
CA ARG A 364 15.64 -20.92 7.54
C ARG A 364 16.05 -22.20 6.79
N PRO A 365 16.20 -23.34 7.49
CA PRO A 365 16.57 -24.61 6.85
C PRO A 365 15.58 -25.14 5.81
N ASP A 366 14.35 -24.61 5.76
CA ASP A 366 13.34 -24.88 4.73
C ASP A 366 13.37 -23.83 3.59
N HIS A 367 14.46 -23.06 3.50
CA HIS A 367 14.69 -21.96 2.56
C HIS A 367 13.71 -20.79 2.64
N THR A 368 12.85 -20.75 3.67
CA THR A 368 12.03 -19.58 3.94
C THR A 368 12.88 -18.44 4.50
N ILE A 369 12.64 -17.24 3.97
CA ILE A 369 13.26 -15.98 4.36
C ILE A 369 12.55 -15.41 5.58
N ASP A 370 13.29 -15.27 6.67
CA ASP A 370 12.87 -14.54 7.87
C ASP A 370 13.11 -13.04 7.67
N THR A 371 12.07 -12.34 7.22
CA THR A 371 12.13 -10.89 6.95
C THR A 371 12.42 -10.06 8.21
N SER A 372 12.07 -10.57 9.40
CA SER A 372 12.39 -9.88 10.65
C SER A 372 13.90 -9.94 10.91
N ALA A 373 14.50 -11.13 10.79
CA ALA A 373 15.96 -11.27 10.89
C ALA A 373 16.69 -10.51 9.77
N LEU A 374 16.15 -10.51 8.55
CA LEU A 374 16.70 -9.78 7.41
C LEU A 374 16.84 -8.28 7.69
N PHE A 375 15.77 -7.63 8.17
CA PHE A 375 15.74 -6.19 8.37
C PHE A 375 16.29 -5.73 9.73
N ASP A 376 16.52 -6.64 10.68
CA ASP A 376 17.13 -6.33 11.98
C ASP A 376 18.65 -6.05 11.90
N SER A 377 19.32 -6.29 10.76
CA SER A 377 20.78 -6.10 10.62
C SER A 377 21.21 -5.63 9.23
N ASP A 378 22.06 -4.60 9.19
CA ASP A 378 22.77 -4.15 7.98
C ASP A 378 23.56 -5.27 7.31
N GLU A 379 24.20 -6.13 8.10
CA GLU A 379 24.97 -7.26 7.61
C GLU A 379 24.06 -8.26 6.88
N ASN A 380 22.87 -8.52 7.43
CA ASN A 380 21.90 -9.43 6.82
C ASN A 380 21.37 -8.84 5.50
N ARG A 381 21.05 -7.55 5.45
CA ARG A 381 20.65 -6.86 4.21
C ARG A 381 21.74 -6.94 3.13
N GLN A 382 23.00 -6.76 3.51
CA GLN A 382 24.14 -6.89 2.59
C GLN A 382 24.32 -8.33 2.10
N GLN A 383 24.22 -9.32 2.99
CA GLN A 383 24.27 -10.73 2.64
C GLN A 383 23.15 -11.11 1.66
N PHE A 384 21.93 -10.64 1.90
CA PHE A 384 20.79 -10.88 1.02
C PHE A 384 20.99 -10.27 -0.38
N ASN A 385 21.50 -9.04 -0.46
CA ASN A 385 21.81 -8.43 -1.75
C ASN A 385 22.89 -9.23 -2.51
N ASN A 386 23.94 -9.70 -1.82
CA ASN A 386 24.95 -10.55 -2.44
C ASN A 386 24.34 -11.88 -2.91
N TRP A 387 23.42 -12.47 -2.15
CA TRP A 387 22.72 -13.69 -2.53
C TRP A 387 21.87 -13.51 -3.80
N LEU A 388 21.17 -12.37 -3.93
CA LEU A 388 20.44 -12.00 -5.15
C LEU A 388 21.37 -11.89 -6.38
N ASP A 389 22.58 -11.37 -6.19
CA ASP A 389 23.57 -11.19 -7.27
C ASP A 389 24.28 -12.51 -7.65
N ASP A 390 24.59 -13.38 -6.68
CA ASP A 390 25.38 -14.61 -6.87
C ASP A 390 24.62 -15.70 -7.65
N ASN A 391 23.29 -15.72 -7.53
CA ASN A 391 22.44 -16.79 -8.07
C ASN A 391 21.76 -16.41 -9.40
N ASP A 392 22.23 -15.35 -10.06
CA ASP A 392 21.64 -14.76 -11.28
C ASP A 392 20.13 -14.46 -11.14
N ILE A 393 19.63 -14.31 -9.91
CA ILE A 393 18.22 -14.02 -9.65
C ILE A 393 17.88 -12.68 -10.35
N PRO A 394 16.75 -12.58 -11.08
CA PRO A 394 16.44 -11.40 -11.92
C PRO A 394 16.02 -10.15 -11.12
N SER A 395 16.76 -9.79 -10.08
CA SER A 395 16.57 -8.67 -9.17
C SER A 395 16.94 -7.31 -9.78
N SER A 396 17.84 -7.29 -10.76
CA SER A 396 18.30 -6.06 -11.43
C SER A 396 17.18 -5.36 -12.20
N ASN A 397 16.37 -6.12 -12.94
CA ASN A 397 15.20 -5.59 -13.65
C ASN A 397 14.15 -5.04 -12.68
N VAL A 398 13.90 -5.75 -11.56
CA VAL A 398 12.99 -5.30 -10.49
C VAL A 398 13.42 -3.94 -9.95
N LYS A 399 14.71 -3.78 -9.64
CA LYS A 399 15.27 -2.51 -9.15
C LYS A 399 15.11 -1.38 -10.17
N THR A 400 15.42 -1.62 -11.44
CA THR A 400 15.31 -0.62 -12.51
C THR A 400 13.86 -0.20 -12.75
N ASN A 401 12.93 -1.15 -12.76
CA ASN A 401 11.50 -0.88 -12.95
C ASN A 401 10.93 -0.06 -11.80
N TYR A 402 11.23 -0.45 -10.56
CA TYR A 402 10.82 0.31 -9.38
C TYR A 402 11.34 1.76 -9.43
N GLN A 403 12.63 1.95 -9.74
CA GLN A 403 13.22 3.30 -9.82
C GLN A 403 12.62 4.13 -10.96
N THR A 404 12.34 3.51 -12.11
CA THR A 404 11.70 4.17 -13.25
C THR A 404 10.28 4.62 -12.88
N GLY A 405 9.50 3.73 -12.27
CA GLY A 405 8.19 4.04 -11.73
C GLY A 405 8.24 5.16 -10.70
N MET A 406 9.16 5.09 -9.73
CA MET A 406 9.35 6.12 -8.71
C MET A 406 9.61 7.50 -9.32
N ASN A 407 10.47 7.60 -10.33
CA ASN A 407 10.68 8.86 -11.03
C ASN A 407 9.43 9.36 -11.77
N ALA A 408 8.68 8.46 -12.41
CA ALA A 408 7.44 8.80 -13.10
C ALA A 408 6.35 9.29 -12.12
N GLY A 409 6.20 8.64 -10.98
CA GLY A 409 5.29 9.06 -9.90
C GLY A 409 5.64 10.43 -9.33
N LYS A 410 6.94 10.70 -9.11
CA LYS A 410 7.41 12.04 -8.71
C LYS A 410 7.04 13.08 -9.77
N GLU A 411 7.22 12.77 -11.05
CA GLU A 411 6.87 13.68 -12.13
C GLU A 411 5.36 13.99 -12.15
N TYR A 412 4.52 12.98 -11.99
CA TYR A 412 3.07 13.14 -11.90
C TYR A 412 2.64 14.10 -10.77
N ALA A 413 3.36 14.10 -9.64
CA ALA A 413 3.12 15.00 -8.52
C ALA A 413 3.62 16.45 -8.74
N LYS A 414 4.51 16.69 -9.71
CA LYS A 414 5.05 18.04 -10.02
C LYS A 414 4.08 18.91 -10.81
N ASP A 415 3.15 18.30 -11.54
CA ASP A 415 2.20 19.00 -12.42
C ASP A 415 1.10 19.78 -11.64
N ASN A 416 1.15 19.81 -10.30
CA ASN A 416 0.21 20.56 -9.44
C ASN A 416 0.89 21.61 -8.56
#